data_AF-A0A2M6W0E2-F1
#
_entry.id   AF-A0A2M6W0E2-F1
#
_cell.length_a   1.000
_cell.length_b   1.000
_cell.length_c   1.000
_cell.angle_alpha   90.00
_cell.angle_beta   90.00
_cell.angle_gamma   90.00
#
_symmetry.space_group_name_H-M   'P 1'
#
loop_
_entity.id
_entity.type
_entity.pdbx_description
1 polymer ?
#
loop_
_entity_poly.entity_id
_entity_poly.type
_entity_poly.pdbx_seq_one_letter_code
_entity_poly.pdbx_strand_id
1 'polypeptide(L)'
;MIAIPLYVILFLYFLFLAVIATFVLINLYHIVATASFTLVSFTMTFFIFAGITLVLYYTAQLLHHAAIDWKTPLVLFNVDWFRTIFGSQPF
;
A
#
# COMPACT_ATOMS: atom_id res chain seq x y z
N MET A 1 -7.07 10.16 -22.74
CA MET A 1 -6.82 9.29 -21.57
C MET A 1 -5.82 9.98 -20.65
N ILE A 2 -6.10 10.01 -19.35
CA ILE A 2 -5.16 10.49 -18.33
C ILE A 2 -4.57 9.26 -17.66
N ALA A 3 -3.25 9.11 -17.75
CA ALA A 3 -2.51 8.02 -17.13
C ALA A 3 -1.28 8.57 -16.42
N ILE A 4 -0.92 7.94 -15.31
CA ILE A 4 0.32 8.23 -14.58
C ILE A 4 1.18 6.98 -14.50
N PRO A 5 2.51 7.10 -14.45
CA PRO A 5 3.37 5.94 -14.23
C PRO A 5 3.07 5.30 -12.86
N LEU A 6 3.09 3.97 -12.80
CA LEU A 6 2.81 3.21 -11.58
C LEU A 6 3.69 3.62 -10.39
N TYR A 7 4.96 3.96 -10.64
CA TYR A 7 5.89 4.39 -9.58
C TYR A 7 5.37 5.57 -8.75
N VAL A 8 4.53 6.44 -9.31
CA VAL A 8 3.97 7.60 -8.60
C VAL A 8 3.07 7.13 -7.45
N ILE A 9 2.20 6.15 -7.71
CA ILE A 9 1.32 5.57 -6.69
C ILE A 9 2.13 4.74 -5.70
N LEU A 10 3.09 3.94 -6.17
CA LEU A 10 3.94 3.13 -5.30
C LEU A 10 4.75 3.98 -4.33
N PHE A 11 5.22 5.15 -4.75
CA PHE A 11 5.96 6.06 -3.87
C PHE A 11 5.08 6.68 -2.78
N LEU A 12 3.87 7.13 -3.13
CA LEU A 12 2.88 7.61 -2.15
C LEU A 12 2.50 6.52 -1.15
N TYR A 13 2.27 5.30 -1.64
CA TYR A 13 1.99 4.13 -0.81
C TYR A 13 3.15 3.82 0.14
N PHE A 14 4.39 3.88 -0.34
CA PHE A 14 5.58 3.67 0.48
C PHE A 14 5.71 4.73 1.59
N LEU A 15 5.41 5.99 1.29
CA LEU A 15 5.44 7.08 2.27
C LEU A 15 4.41 6.83 3.39
N PHE A 16 3.21 6.39 3.03
CA PHE A 16 2.19 5.99 4.00
C PHE A 16 2.66 4.84 4.89
N LEU A 17 3.26 3.80 4.30
CA LEU A 17 3.83 2.68 5.06
C LEU A 17 4.95 3.11 6.00
N ALA A 18 5.82 4.03 5.56
CA ALA A 18 6.92 4.55 6.38
C ALA A 18 6.40 5.23 7.65
N VAL A 19 5.36 6.06 7.53
CA VAL A 19 4.72 6.71 8.68
C VAL A 19 4.20 5.67 9.68
N ILE A 20 3.46 4.66 9.19
CA ILE A 20 2.94 3.58 10.06
C ILE A 20 4.09 2.82 10.71
N ALA A 21 5.15 2.48 9.96
CA ALA A 21 6.31 1.80 10.49
C ALA A 21 6.98 2.62 11.62
N THR A 22 7.11 3.94 11.47
CA THR A 22 7.61 4.82 12.53
C THR A 22 6.76 4.73 13.80
N PHE A 23 5.42 4.81 13.68
CA PHE A 23 4.52 4.67 14.83
C PHE A 23 4.68 3.31 15.52
N VAL A 24 4.85 2.23 14.76
CA VAL A 24 5.06 0.89 15.33
C VAL A 24 6.40 0.80 16.06
N LEU A 25 7.47 1.36 15.49
CA LEU A 25 8.77 1.40 16.16
C LEU A 25 8.71 2.19 17.48
N ILE A 26 8.02 3.33 17.50
CA ILE A 26 7.81 4.12 18.72
C ILE A 26 7.03 3.29 19.76
N ASN A 27 5.97 2.58 19.36
CA ASN A 27 5.19 1.73 20.26
C ASN A 27 6.00 0.55 20.80
N LEU A 28 6.80 -0.10 19.96
CA LEU A 28 7.72 -1.17 20.37
C LEU A 28 8.74 -0.64 21.39
N TYR A 29 9.34 0.51 21.12
CA TYR A 29 10.25 1.17 22.06
C TYR A 29 9.55 1.46 23.39
N HIS A 30 8.34 2.03 23.36
CA HIS A 30 7.57 2.34 24.56
C HIS A 30 7.25 1.08 25.39
N ILE A 31 6.86 -0.02 24.75
CA ILE A 31 6.60 -1.30 25.44
C ILE A 31 7.85 -1.82 26.15
N VAL A 32 9.00 -1.80 25.46
CA VAL A 32 10.27 -2.27 26.02
C VAL A 32 10.74 -1.34 27.15
N ALA A 33 10.69 -0.02 26.94
CA ALA A 33 11.19 0.97 27.88
C ALA A 33 10.36 1.07 29.17
N THR A 34 9.04 0.92 29.07
CA THR A 34 8.14 0.99 30.23
C THR A 34 7.99 -0.35 30.97
N ALA A 35 8.62 -1.43 30.47
CA ALA A 35 8.39 -2.81 30.91
C ALA A 35 6.90 -3.17 31.01
N SER A 36 6.05 -2.44 30.27
CA SER A 36 4.60 -2.57 30.31
C SER A 36 4.21 -3.72 29.40
N PHE A 37 4.51 -4.94 29.86
CA PHE A 37 4.08 -6.19 29.24
C PHE A 37 2.61 -6.48 29.55
N THR A 38 1.75 -5.46 29.57
CA THR A 38 0.33 -5.75 29.51
C THR A 38 0.13 -6.53 28.22
N LEU A 39 -0.31 -7.78 28.37
CA LEU A 39 -0.41 -8.74 27.27
C LEU A 39 -1.16 -8.13 26.08
N VAL A 40 -2.14 -7.27 26.37
CA VAL A 40 -2.92 -6.51 25.38
C VAL A 40 -2.06 -5.57 24.52
N SER A 41 -1.25 -4.69 25.12
CA SER A 41 -0.41 -3.74 24.37
C SER A 41 0.65 -4.45 23.52
N PHE A 42 1.25 -5.51 24.06
CA PHE A 42 2.17 -6.37 23.32
C PHE A 42 1.47 -7.04 22.13
N THR A 43 0.32 -7.68 22.37
CA THR A 43 -0.43 -8.42 21.35
C THR A 43 -0.88 -7.49 20.22
N MET A 44 -1.42 -6.31 20.54
CA MET A 44 -1.83 -5.33 19.53
C MET A 44 -0.65 -4.86 18.68
N THR A 45 0.47 -4.52 19.32
CA THR A 45 1.66 -4.04 18.60
C THR A 45 2.26 -5.13 17.72
N PHE A 46 2.28 -6.38 18.21
CA PHE A 46 2.71 -7.54 17.45
C PHE A 46 1.86 -7.75 16.19
N PHE A 47 0.53 -7.72 16.31
CA PHE A 47 -0.35 -7.91 15.14
C PHE A 47 -0.26 -6.77 14.14
N ILE A 48 -0.14 -5.52 14.59
CA ILE A 48 0.07 -4.39 13.68
C ILE A 48 1.40 -4.53 12.94
N PHE A 49 2.48 -4.88 13.65
CA PHE A 49 3.80 -5.11 13.04
C PHE A 49 3.78 -6.27 12.04
N ALA A 50 3.17 -7.40 12.41
CA ALA A 50 3.02 -8.56 11.54
C ALA A 50 2.19 -8.23 10.29
N GLY A 51 1.11 -7.46 10.45
CA GLY A 51 0.28 -6.99 9.34
C GLY A 51 1.06 -6.12 8.35
N ILE A 52 1.84 -5.15 8.82
CA ILE A 52 2.69 -4.31 7.97
C ILE A 52 3.74 -5.15 7.24
N THR A 53 4.36 -6.09 7.96
CA THR A 53 5.39 -6.99 7.38
C THR A 53 4.79 -7.85 6.27
N LEU A 54 3.59 -8.42 6.49
CA LEU A 54 2.88 -9.19 5.47
C LEU A 54 2.50 -8.33 4.27
N VAL A 55 2.01 -7.11 4.50
CA VAL A 55 1.66 -6.17 3.42
C VAL A 55 2.89 -5.83 2.58
N LEU A 56 4.03 -5.53 3.20
CA LEU A 56 5.29 -5.28 2.50
C LEU A 56 5.75 -6.51 1.71
N TYR A 57 5.69 -7.70 2.33
CA TYR A 57 6.08 -8.96 1.70
C TYR A 57 5.21 -9.26 0.47
N TYR A 58 3.88 -9.20 0.60
CA TYR A 58 2.98 -9.47 -0.51
C TYR A 58 3.07 -8.42 -1.60
N THR A 59 3.25 -7.13 -1.27
CA THR A 59 3.51 -6.10 -2.27
C THR A 59 4.79 -6.41 -3.04
N ALA A 60 5.89 -6.74 -2.37
CA ALA A 60 7.15 -7.12 -3.03
C ALA A 60 6.98 -8.37 -3.92
N GLN A 61 6.26 -9.39 -3.42
CA GLN A 61 5.98 -10.60 -4.20
C GLN A 61 5.16 -10.32 -5.45
N LEU A 62 4.14 -9.47 -5.35
CA LEU A 62 3.30 -9.07 -6.49
C LEU A 62 4.13 -8.34 -7.56
N LEU A 63 4.95 -7.37 -7.14
CA LEU A 63 5.83 -6.63 -8.06
C LEU A 63 6.83 -7.56 -8.74
N HIS A 64 7.41 -8.51 -8.01
CA HIS A 64 8.40 -9.44 -8.53
C HIS A 64 7.78 -10.49 -9.46
N HIS A 65 6.69 -11.15 -9.06
CA HIS A 65 6.04 -12.21 -9.84
C HIS A 65 5.41 -11.71 -11.13
N ALA A 66 4.84 -10.50 -11.12
CA ALA A 66 4.19 -9.95 -12.29
C ALA A 66 5.17 -9.22 -13.24
N ALA A 67 6.47 -9.24 -12.95
CA ALA A 67 7.53 -8.57 -13.72
C ALA A 67 7.14 -7.12 -14.12
N ILE A 68 6.43 -6.43 -13.22
CA ILE A 68 5.77 -5.16 -13.54
C ILE A 68 6.85 -4.10 -13.75
N ASP A 69 6.90 -3.53 -14.96
CA ASP A 69 7.65 -2.31 -15.19
C ASP A 69 7.05 -1.19 -14.34
N TRP A 70 7.87 -0.55 -13.51
CA TRP A 70 7.47 0.56 -12.65
C TRP A 70 7.00 1.78 -13.46
N LYS A 71 7.36 1.84 -14.74
CA LYS A 71 6.92 2.86 -15.69
C LYS A 71 5.60 2.50 -16.39
N THR A 72 5.01 1.34 -16.09
CA THR A 72 3.72 0.93 -16.67
C THR A 72 2.67 2.03 -16.44
N PRO A 73 1.98 2.49 -17.49
CA PRO A 73 0.98 3.54 -17.37
C PRO A 73 -0.26 3.00 -16.64
N LEU A 74 -0.55 3.56 -15.47
CA LEU A 74 -1.79 3.36 -14.77
C LEU A 74 -2.83 4.35 -15.31
N VAL A 75 -3.82 3.84 -16.02
CA VAL A 75 -4.90 4.67 -16.60
C VAL A 75 -5.85 5.10 -15.48
N LEU A 76 -5.84 6.38 -15.13
CA LEU A 76 -6.70 6.96 -14.09
C LEU A 76 -8.07 7.34 -14.65
N PHE A 77 -8.09 7.82 -15.89
CA PHE A 77 -9.32 8.28 -16.53
C PHE A 77 -9.29 8.04 -18.04
N ASN A 78 -10.28 7.32 -18.55
CA ASN A 78 -10.53 7.21 -19.98
C ASN A 78 -11.93 7.75 -20.33
N VAL A 79 -11.97 8.71 -21.25
CA VAL A 79 -13.22 9.30 -21.77
C VAL A 79 -14.09 8.24 -22.47
N ASP A 80 -13.47 7.20 -23.03
CA ASP A 80 -14.18 6.12 -23.70
C ASP A 80 -15.04 5.27 -22.73
N TRP A 81 -14.73 5.27 -21.42
CA TRP A 81 -15.58 4.63 -20.41
C TRP A 81 -16.99 5.22 -20.38
N PHE A 82 -17.12 6.54 -20.59
CA PHE A 82 -18.41 7.22 -20.61
C PHE A 82 -19.10 7.09 -21.97
N ARG A 83 -18.33 7.00 -23.07
CA ARG A 83 -18.89 6.74 -24.40
C ARG A 83 -19.55 5.38 -24.50
N THR A 84 -18.99 4.35 -23.87
CA THR A 84 -19.60 3.01 -23.83
C THR A 84 -20.85 2.96 -22.95
N ILE A 85 -20.94 3.79 -21.91
CA ILE A 85 -22.08 3.82 -20.98
C ILE A 85 -23.24 4.70 -21.49
N PHE A 86 -22.94 5.78 -22.21
CA PHE A 86 -23.94 6.78 -22.62
C PHE A 86 -24.09 6.96 -24.15
N GLY A 87 -23.22 6.35 -24.96
CA GLY A 87 -23.28 6.38 -26.42
C GLY A 87 -23.62 4.99 -26.97
N SER A 88 -24.74 4.87 -27.67
CA SER A 88 -25.05 3.71 -28.51
C SER A 88 -23.94 3.54 -29.55
N GLN A 89 -23.27 2.40 -29.55
CA GLN A 89 -22.17 2.09 -30.47
C GLN A 89 -22.65 2.18 -31.93
N PRO A 90 -22.02 3.00 -32.80
CA PRO A 90 -22.12 2.76 -34.22
C PRO A 90 -21.14 1.64 -34.59
N PHE A 91 -21.68 0.66 -35.32
CA PHE A 91 -21.05 -0.56 -35.84
C PHE A 91 -19.65 -0.37 -36.41
#